data_AF-A0A3D4JRI2-F1
#
_entry.id   AF-A0A3D4JRI2-F1
#
_cell.length_a   1.000
_cell.length_b   1.000
_cell.length_c   1.000
_cell.angle_alpha   90.00
_cell.angle_beta   90.00
_cell.angle_gamma   90.00
#
_symmetry.space_group_name_H-M   'P 1'
#
loop_
_entity.id
_entity.type
_entity.pdbx_description
1 polymer ?
#
loop_
_entity_poly.entity_id
_entity_poly.type
_entity_poly.pdbx_seq_one_letter_code
_entity_poly.pdbx_strand_id
1 'polypeptide(L)'
;MGSWNTLHHFDDRKFYSEIVPDLKNDGQLLHKYFNSKFAKRILYRREDTIEKEIAEIIKFSRFLDKDFKLHETLYEIMTREKNINESYTDFIEKRFQDERDFENANGGIIESINPLLTLIIFSECAAFNPHLILGRTIFTDCVMATPNSTAEEIMDNFTNNGLGSIFYSSYSNCNGLINWVTNEDLQLLWMDKENIYSADADTDDYFSDFCTFIEIALENNLGVISGTNMNESTLKLIPSPLNLKIDVEELGMEYVINYD
;
A
#
# COMPACT_ATOMS: atom_id res chain seq x y z
N MET A 1 15.28 -4.84 -14.16
CA MET A 1 14.40 -5.86 -13.56
C MET A 1 13.10 -5.16 -13.23
N GLY A 2 11.96 -5.68 -13.69
CA GLY A 2 10.67 -5.01 -13.52
C GLY A 2 10.19 -5.06 -12.07
N SER A 3 9.41 -4.07 -11.65
CA SER A 3 8.80 -4.04 -10.32
C SER A 3 7.90 -5.25 -10.11
N TRP A 4 8.09 -5.96 -9.01
CA TRP A 4 7.23 -7.07 -8.59
C TRP A 4 6.14 -6.53 -7.67
N ASN A 5 4.97 -6.27 -8.22
CA ASN A 5 3.82 -5.84 -7.44
C ASN A 5 2.97 -7.04 -7.02
N THR A 6 2.41 -6.96 -5.81
CA THR A 6 1.74 -8.06 -5.11
C THR A 6 0.53 -7.54 -4.36
N LEU A 7 -0.49 -8.38 -4.16
CA LEU A 7 -1.71 -8.07 -3.42
C LEU A 7 -1.92 -9.09 -2.31
N HIS A 8 -2.17 -8.60 -1.09
CA HIS A 8 -2.21 -9.40 0.12
C HIS A 8 -3.49 -9.17 0.91
N HIS A 9 -4.01 -10.18 1.58
CA HIS A 9 -5.13 -10.02 2.53
C HIS A 9 -4.72 -9.20 3.74
N PHE A 10 -5.61 -8.29 4.17
CA PHE A 10 -5.32 -7.24 5.14
C PHE A 10 -6.50 -6.95 6.07
N ASP A 11 -6.27 -7.00 7.38
CA ASP A 11 -7.21 -6.57 8.40
C ASP A 11 -7.13 -5.04 8.56
N ASP A 12 -7.83 -4.35 7.67
CA ASP A 12 -7.98 -2.90 7.63
C ASP A 12 -8.63 -2.35 8.92
N ARG A 13 -9.57 -3.10 9.51
CA ARG A 13 -10.22 -2.72 10.77
C ARG A 13 -9.22 -2.66 11.92
N LYS A 14 -8.37 -3.68 12.08
CA LYS A 14 -7.30 -3.65 13.09
C LYS A 14 -6.30 -2.54 12.78
N PHE A 15 -5.95 -2.34 11.51
CA PHE A 15 -5.04 -1.26 11.12
C PHE A 15 -5.54 0.12 11.58
N TYR A 16 -6.79 0.47 11.28
CA TYR A 16 -7.33 1.78 11.64
C TYR A 16 -7.67 1.93 13.12
N SER A 17 -8.06 0.84 13.80
CA SER A 17 -8.44 0.91 15.22
C SER A 17 -7.27 0.81 16.19
N GLU A 18 -6.17 0.17 15.80
CA GLU A 18 -5.02 -0.07 16.69
C GLU A 18 -3.72 0.57 16.16
N ILE A 19 -3.37 0.31 14.89
CA ILE A 19 -2.06 0.65 14.35
C ILE A 19 -1.94 2.16 14.06
N VAL A 20 -2.91 2.73 13.33
CA VAL A 20 -2.90 4.17 13.00
C VAL A 20 -2.90 5.05 14.25
N PRO A 21 -3.72 4.79 15.29
CA PRO A 21 -3.66 5.53 16.55
C PRO A 21 -2.29 5.44 17.24
N ASP A 22 -1.64 4.27 17.28
CA ASP A 22 -0.29 4.13 17.85
C ASP A 22 0.73 4.96 17.07
N LEU A 23 0.73 4.85 15.74
CA LEU A 23 1.65 5.58 14.86
C LEU A 23 1.52 7.11 14.96
N LYS A 24 0.33 7.64 15.25
CA LYS A 24 0.10 9.08 15.45
C LYS A 24 0.41 9.57 16.87
N ASN A 25 0.49 8.67 17.85
CA ASN A 25 0.57 9.02 19.26
C ASN A 25 1.78 8.41 19.96
N ASP A 26 1.64 7.19 20.50
CA ASP A 26 2.60 6.62 21.46
C ASP A 26 3.77 5.91 20.78
N GLY A 27 3.60 5.42 19.55
CA GLY A 27 4.64 4.76 18.76
C GLY A 27 5.19 3.48 19.39
N GLN A 28 4.42 2.77 20.20
CA GLN A 28 4.89 1.54 20.87
C GLN A 28 5.28 0.47 19.84
N LEU A 29 4.54 0.37 18.74
CA LEU A 29 4.85 -0.52 17.63
C LEU A 29 6.15 -0.09 16.94
N LEU A 30 6.39 1.21 16.78
CA LEU A 30 7.65 1.71 16.24
C LEU A 30 8.82 1.24 17.12
N HIS A 31 8.76 1.43 18.44
CA HIS A 31 9.80 0.95 19.36
C HIS A 31 9.98 -0.58 19.29
N LYS A 32 8.88 -1.34 19.27
CA LYS A 32 8.91 -2.81 19.15
C LYS A 32 9.61 -3.25 17.87
N TYR A 33 9.23 -2.67 16.74
CA TYR A 33 9.66 -3.14 15.43
C TYR A 33 11.03 -2.61 15.03
N PHE A 34 11.41 -1.37 15.35
CA PHE A 34 12.78 -0.88 15.15
C PHE A 34 13.83 -1.77 15.82
N ASN A 35 13.53 -2.29 17.01
CA ASN A 35 14.42 -3.17 17.76
C ASN A 35 14.33 -4.65 17.34
N SER A 36 13.45 -5.00 16.40
CA SER A 36 13.23 -6.38 15.99
C SER A 36 14.36 -6.92 15.11
N LYS A 37 14.54 -8.25 15.13
CA LYS A 37 15.46 -8.95 14.22
C LYS A 37 15.14 -8.72 12.73
N PHE A 38 13.88 -8.45 12.41
CA PHE A 38 13.41 -8.25 11.04
C PHE A 38 13.73 -6.82 10.57
N ALA A 39 13.53 -5.81 11.41
CA ALA A 39 13.95 -4.46 11.09
C ALA A 39 15.46 -4.39 10.83
N LYS A 40 16.30 -5.09 11.60
CA LYS A 40 17.75 -5.13 11.34
C LYS A 40 18.13 -5.71 9.95
N ARG A 41 17.24 -6.43 9.28
CA ARG A 41 17.43 -6.96 7.92
C ARG A 41 16.97 -5.99 6.82
N ILE A 42 16.05 -5.09 7.16
CA ILE A 42 15.41 -4.17 6.21
C ILE A 42 15.97 -2.75 6.36
N LEU A 43 16.27 -2.35 7.61
CA LEU A 43 16.74 -1.04 8.03
C LEU A 43 18.21 -1.14 8.46
N TYR A 44 19.10 -0.49 7.73
CA TYR A 44 20.48 -0.27 8.15
C TYR A 44 20.56 1.03 8.96
N ARG A 45 20.38 0.94 10.27
CA ARG A 45 20.32 2.11 11.18
C ARG A 45 21.27 1.96 12.37
N ARG A 46 21.68 3.09 12.94
CA ARG A 46 22.50 3.12 14.16
C ARG A 46 21.57 3.16 15.36
N GLU A 47 21.89 2.39 16.40
CA GLU A 47 21.01 2.27 17.57
C GLU A 47 20.83 3.61 18.32
N ASP A 48 21.79 4.53 18.21
CA ASP A 48 21.75 5.86 18.85
C ASP A 48 20.80 6.86 18.15
N THR A 49 20.29 6.55 16.95
CA THR A 49 19.37 7.45 16.20
C THR A 49 17.90 7.04 16.30
N ILE A 50 17.62 5.81 16.76
CA ILE A 50 16.27 5.21 16.73
C ILE A 50 15.23 6.09 17.44
N GLU A 51 15.50 6.52 18.67
CA GLU A 51 14.53 7.30 19.46
C GLU A 51 14.17 8.63 18.79
N LYS A 52 15.15 9.28 18.15
CA LYS A 52 14.90 10.52 17.39
C LYS A 52 14.10 10.22 16.13
N GLU A 53 14.41 9.15 15.41
CA GLU A 53 13.68 8.73 14.20
C GLU A 53 12.23 8.39 14.52
N ILE A 54 11.96 7.67 15.61
CA ILE A 54 10.61 7.36 16.08
C ILE A 54 9.82 8.66 16.34
N ALA A 55 10.41 9.61 17.06
CA ALA A 55 9.75 10.88 17.35
C ALA A 55 9.40 11.68 16.08
N GLU A 56 10.30 11.70 15.08
CA GLU A 56 10.04 12.38 13.81
C GLU A 56 9.00 11.62 12.96
N ILE A 57 9.00 10.28 12.97
CA ILE A 57 7.95 9.47 12.31
C ILE A 57 6.59 9.78 12.91
N ILE A 58 6.44 9.76 14.24
CA ILE A 58 5.17 10.08 14.91
C ILE A 58 4.71 11.49 14.53
N LYS A 59 5.62 12.46 14.58
CA LYS A 59 5.33 13.85 14.21
C LYS A 59 4.86 13.96 12.76
N PHE A 60 5.51 13.26 11.84
CA PHE A 60 5.16 13.21 10.43
C PHE A 60 3.80 12.52 10.21
N SER A 61 3.57 11.37 10.87
CA SER A 61 2.33 10.60 10.78
C SER A 61 1.08 11.36 11.25
N ARG A 62 1.22 12.37 12.11
CA ARG A 62 0.09 13.23 12.52
C ARG A 62 -0.50 14.06 11.38
N PHE A 63 0.28 14.33 10.34
CA PHE A 63 -0.16 15.04 9.14
C PHE A 63 -0.64 14.10 8.02
N LEU A 64 -0.63 12.79 8.28
CA LEU A 64 -1.34 11.85 7.42
C LEU A 64 -2.84 11.94 7.68
N ASP A 65 -3.61 11.81 6.62
CA ASP A 65 -5.06 11.85 6.63
C ASP A 65 -5.68 10.71 7.45
N LYS A 66 -7.02 10.66 7.47
CA LYS A 66 -7.77 9.63 8.20
C LYS A 66 -7.50 8.22 7.66
N ASP A 67 -7.24 8.13 6.35
CA ASP A 67 -7.00 6.87 5.65
C ASP A 67 -5.52 6.48 5.73
N PHE A 68 -4.68 7.33 6.34
CA PHE A 68 -3.24 7.15 6.52
C PHE A 68 -2.47 6.98 5.20
N LYS A 69 -2.98 7.56 4.11
CA LYS A 69 -2.41 7.45 2.75
C LYS A 69 -1.76 8.75 2.31
N LEU A 70 -2.39 9.89 2.63
CA LEU A 70 -2.02 11.19 2.07
C LEU A 70 -1.46 12.10 3.15
N HIS A 71 -0.35 12.76 2.85
CA HIS A 71 0.21 13.78 3.74
C HIS A 71 -0.38 15.15 3.38
N GLU A 72 -0.99 15.84 4.35
CA GLU A 72 -1.72 17.11 4.20
C GLU A 72 -0.93 18.15 3.39
N THR A 73 0.30 18.46 3.78
CA THR A 73 1.14 19.45 3.07
C THR A 73 1.46 19.04 1.63
N LEU A 74 1.75 17.77 1.38
CA LEU A 74 2.07 17.30 0.02
C LEU A 74 0.81 17.33 -0.85
N TYR A 75 -0.33 16.94 -0.29
CA TYR A 75 -1.63 17.03 -0.94
C TYR A 75 -1.94 18.48 -1.37
N GLU A 76 -1.78 19.45 -0.47
CA GLU A 76 -1.99 20.87 -0.76
C GLU A 76 -1.08 21.38 -1.89
N ILE A 77 0.20 20.99 -1.88
CA ILE A 77 1.15 21.35 -2.95
C ILE A 77 0.68 20.77 -4.30
N MET A 78 0.34 19.48 -4.33
CA MET A 78 0.02 18.78 -5.57
C MET A 78 -1.33 19.18 -6.16
N THR A 79 -2.30 19.55 -5.30
CA THR A 79 -3.65 19.99 -5.70
C THR A 79 -3.81 21.50 -5.82
N ARG A 80 -2.74 22.27 -5.57
CA ARG A 80 -2.74 23.74 -5.72
C ARG A 80 -3.30 24.14 -7.08
N GLU A 81 -4.30 25.02 -7.07
CA GLU A 81 -4.85 25.59 -8.31
C GLU A 81 -4.10 26.87 -8.73
N LYS A 82 -4.00 27.10 -10.04
CA LYS A 82 -3.35 28.30 -10.59
C LYS A 82 -4.19 29.54 -10.29
N ASN A 83 -3.57 30.56 -9.72
CA ASN A 83 -4.24 31.86 -9.55
C ASN A 83 -4.52 32.54 -10.89
N ILE A 84 -5.60 33.32 -10.99
CA ILE A 84 -5.98 34.00 -12.24
C ILE A 84 -4.90 34.97 -12.76
N ASN A 85 -4.13 35.57 -11.85
CA ASN A 85 -3.08 36.56 -12.15
C ASN A 85 -1.67 35.97 -12.25
N GLU A 86 -1.51 34.66 -12.13
CA GLU A 86 -0.22 33.95 -12.21
C GLU A 86 -0.04 33.36 -13.61
N SER A 87 1.18 33.43 -14.16
CA SER A 87 1.48 32.73 -15.42
C SER A 87 1.52 31.21 -15.19
N TYR A 88 1.23 30.41 -16.22
CA TYR A 88 1.29 28.96 -16.07
C TYR A 88 2.70 28.47 -15.74
N THR A 89 3.73 29.09 -16.33
CA THR A 89 5.13 28.76 -16.08
C THR A 89 5.50 29.00 -14.62
N ASP A 90 5.22 30.19 -14.09
CA ASP A 90 5.53 30.52 -12.69
C ASP A 90 4.80 29.58 -11.73
N PHE A 91 3.53 29.26 -12.05
CA PHE A 91 2.73 28.34 -11.26
C PHE A 91 3.32 26.94 -11.15
N ILE A 92 3.73 26.36 -12.30
CA ILE A 92 4.31 25.02 -12.35
C ILE A 92 5.70 25.01 -11.71
N GLU A 93 6.54 26.01 -11.97
CA GLU A 93 7.87 26.13 -11.37
C GLU A 93 7.79 26.23 -9.84
N LYS A 94 6.86 27.04 -9.33
CA LYS A 94 6.64 27.18 -7.89
C LYS A 94 6.15 25.87 -7.26
N ARG A 95 5.16 25.20 -7.89
CA ARG A 95 4.67 23.91 -7.39
C ARG A 95 5.78 22.86 -7.30
N PHE A 96 6.60 22.72 -8.35
CA PHE A 96 7.72 21.79 -8.34
C PHE A 96 8.82 22.19 -7.35
N GLN A 97 9.00 23.48 -7.09
CA GLN A 97 9.93 23.92 -6.05
C GLN A 97 9.41 23.54 -4.66
N ASP A 98 8.12 23.76 -4.37
CA ASP A 98 7.51 23.41 -3.09
C ASP A 98 7.54 21.90 -2.85
N GLU A 99 7.29 21.09 -3.89
CA GLU A 99 7.42 19.63 -3.84
C GLU A 99 8.85 19.19 -3.51
N ARG A 100 9.86 19.75 -4.19
CA ARG A 100 11.28 19.47 -3.88
C ARG A 100 11.66 19.91 -2.46
N ASP A 101 11.15 21.04 -1.99
CA ASP A 101 11.44 21.53 -0.64
C ASP A 101 10.81 20.60 0.42
N PHE A 102 9.60 20.10 0.17
CA PHE A 102 8.97 19.07 0.99
C PHE A 102 9.79 17.78 1.02
N GLU A 103 10.25 17.29 -0.14
CA GLU A 103 11.09 16.09 -0.25
C GLU A 103 12.42 16.25 0.47
N ASN A 104 13.10 17.38 0.30
CA ASN A 104 14.37 17.64 0.97
C ASN A 104 14.21 17.67 2.50
N ALA A 105 13.07 18.15 2.99
CA ALA A 105 12.78 18.21 4.42
C ALA A 105 12.36 16.85 5.00
N ASN A 106 11.62 16.03 4.25
CA ASN A 106 10.92 14.85 4.78
C ASN A 106 11.40 13.52 4.19
N GLY A 107 12.22 13.53 3.13
CA GLY A 107 12.61 12.34 2.37
C GLY A 107 13.25 11.25 3.23
N GLY A 108 14.13 11.61 4.16
CA GLY A 108 14.74 10.65 5.09
C GLY A 108 13.72 9.98 6.05
N ILE A 109 12.64 10.68 6.42
CA ILE A 109 11.56 10.12 7.23
C ILE A 109 10.67 9.21 6.37
N ILE A 110 10.37 9.61 5.12
CA ILE A 110 9.61 8.79 4.17
C ILE A 110 10.35 7.47 3.88
N GLU A 111 11.67 7.53 3.66
CA GLU A 111 12.51 6.33 3.48
C GLU A 111 12.57 5.43 4.72
N SER A 112 12.28 5.96 5.91
CA SER A 112 12.29 5.20 7.16
C SER A 112 10.91 4.62 7.49
N ILE A 113 9.83 5.39 7.30
CA ILE A 113 8.47 4.96 7.59
C ILE A 113 8.01 3.86 6.64
N ASN A 114 8.31 3.94 5.34
CA ASN A 114 7.79 2.99 4.35
C ASN A 114 8.18 1.53 4.63
N PRO A 115 9.47 1.16 4.73
CA PRO A 115 9.87 -0.21 5.07
C PRO A 115 9.42 -0.65 6.46
N LEU A 116 9.38 0.26 7.43
CA LEU A 116 8.95 -0.06 8.80
C LEU A 116 7.45 -0.31 8.88
N LEU A 117 6.64 0.51 8.22
CA LEU A 117 5.20 0.35 8.13
C LEU A 117 4.85 -0.95 7.42
N THR A 118 5.56 -1.30 6.34
CA THR A 118 5.42 -2.63 5.73
C THR A 118 5.67 -3.73 6.75
N LEU A 119 6.77 -3.67 7.50
CA LEU A 119 7.06 -4.66 8.54
C LEU A 119 5.96 -4.74 9.60
N ILE A 120 5.47 -3.60 10.09
CA ILE A 120 4.41 -3.52 11.10
C ILE A 120 3.11 -4.15 10.56
N ILE A 121 2.68 -3.76 9.36
CA ILE A 121 1.43 -4.26 8.77
C ILE A 121 1.49 -5.78 8.58
N PHE A 122 2.57 -6.33 8.02
CA PHE A 122 2.67 -7.79 7.83
C PHE A 122 2.93 -8.57 9.12
N SER A 123 3.29 -7.89 10.21
CA SER A 123 3.42 -8.54 11.52
C SER A 123 2.14 -8.47 12.35
N GLU A 124 1.25 -7.52 12.08
CA GLU A 124 0.08 -7.24 12.92
C GLU A 124 -1.27 -7.41 12.21
N CYS A 125 -1.34 -7.14 10.90
CA CYS A 125 -2.61 -6.95 10.17
C CYS A 125 -2.70 -7.66 8.82
N ALA A 126 -1.60 -8.05 8.17
CA ALA A 126 -1.63 -8.62 6.83
C ALA A 126 -0.96 -9.99 6.75
N ALA A 127 -1.48 -10.86 5.89
CA ALA A 127 -0.84 -12.12 5.56
C ALA A 127 0.08 -11.94 4.36
N PHE A 128 1.36 -12.30 4.51
CA PHE A 128 2.27 -12.31 3.35
C PHE A 128 1.95 -13.47 2.40
N ASN A 129 1.52 -14.61 2.95
CA ASN A 129 1.12 -15.79 2.21
C ASN A 129 -0.36 -16.14 2.48
N PRO A 130 -1.10 -16.62 1.47
CA PRO A 130 -0.76 -16.50 0.04
C PRO A 130 -0.96 -15.06 -0.47
N HIS A 131 -0.47 -14.74 -1.66
CA HIS A 131 -0.67 -13.43 -2.29
C HIS A 131 -0.81 -13.51 -3.81
N LEU A 132 -1.63 -12.63 -4.38
CA LEU A 132 -1.82 -12.53 -5.83
C LEU A 132 -0.70 -11.69 -6.46
N ILE A 133 -0.17 -12.16 -7.59
CA ILE A 133 0.82 -11.42 -8.38
C ILE A 133 0.11 -10.30 -9.14
N LEU A 134 0.37 -9.03 -8.84
CA LEU A 134 -0.13 -7.93 -9.67
C LEU A 134 0.78 -7.62 -10.86
N GLY A 135 2.09 -7.90 -10.71
CA GLY A 135 3.11 -7.56 -11.70
C GLY A 135 3.18 -6.06 -12.00
N ARG A 136 4.01 -5.67 -12.98
CA ARG A 136 4.08 -4.26 -13.38
C ARG A 136 2.81 -3.82 -14.12
N THR A 137 2.31 -4.69 -15.00
CA THR A 137 1.13 -4.43 -15.84
C THR A 137 0.17 -5.61 -15.88
N ILE A 138 0.47 -6.76 -15.27
CA ILE A 138 -0.36 -7.97 -15.37
C ILE A 138 -1.79 -7.66 -14.93
N PHE A 139 -1.97 -7.07 -13.75
CA PHE A 139 -3.30 -6.71 -13.28
C PHE A 139 -4.05 -5.78 -14.25
N THR A 140 -3.41 -4.70 -14.70
CA THR A 140 -4.04 -3.70 -15.59
C THR A 140 -4.24 -4.20 -17.02
N ASP A 141 -3.52 -5.24 -17.43
CA ASP A 141 -3.63 -5.86 -18.75
C ASP A 141 -4.65 -7.02 -18.75
N CYS A 142 -4.97 -7.60 -17.59
CA CYS A 142 -5.84 -8.78 -17.47
C CYS A 142 -7.22 -8.48 -16.87
N VAL A 143 -7.33 -7.51 -15.96
CA VAL A 143 -8.59 -7.19 -15.26
C VAL A 143 -9.01 -5.78 -15.63
N MET A 144 -10.17 -5.67 -16.25
CA MET A 144 -10.73 -4.41 -16.75
C MET A 144 -12.01 -4.05 -16.00
N ALA A 145 -12.32 -2.75 -15.97
CA ALA A 145 -13.58 -2.24 -15.48
C ALA A 145 -14.27 -1.37 -16.53
N THR A 146 -15.60 -1.33 -16.48
CA THR A 146 -16.38 -0.40 -17.32
C THR A 146 -15.99 1.05 -16.98
N PRO A 147 -15.68 1.91 -17.97
CA PRO A 147 -15.29 3.30 -17.69
C PRO A 147 -16.36 4.09 -16.93
N ASN A 148 -15.93 4.85 -15.93
CA ASN A 148 -16.73 5.62 -14.97
C ASN A 148 -17.65 4.78 -14.07
N SER A 149 -17.35 3.49 -13.91
CA SER A 149 -18.02 2.63 -12.91
C SER A 149 -17.40 2.80 -11.52
N THR A 150 -18.10 2.34 -10.49
CA THR A 150 -17.53 2.31 -9.13
C THR A 150 -16.40 1.29 -9.08
N ALA A 151 -16.53 0.19 -9.84
CA ALA A 151 -15.49 -0.80 -10.00
C ALA A 151 -14.17 -0.22 -10.55
N GLU A 152 -14.22 0.66 -11.56
CA GLU A 152 -13.01 1.30 -12.11
C GLU A 152 -12.29 2.14 -11.04
N GLU A 153 -13.03 2.98 -10.31
CA GLU A 153 -12.47 3.84 -9.26
C GLU A 153 -11.80 3.03 -8.14
N ILE A 154 -12.42 1.92 -7.72
CA ILE A 154 -11.85 1.06 -6.68
C ILE A 154 -10.66 0.25 -7.22
N MET A 155 -10.75 -0.26 -8.46
CA MET A 155 -9.67 -1.02 -9.07
C MET A 155 -8.39 -0.22 -9.27
N ASP A 156 -8.51 1.07 -9.56
CA ASP A 156 -7.35 1.97 -9.65
C ASP A 156 -6.54 1.99 -8.35
N ASN A 157 -7.18 1.77 -7.18
CA ASN A 157 -6.49 1.74 -5.89
C ASN A 157 -5.64 0.48 -5.68
N PHE A 158 -5.72 -0.57 -6.52
CA PHE A 158 -4.81 -1.72 -6.39
C PHE A 158 -3.39 -1.38 -6.85
N THR A 159 -3.22 -0.49 -7.81
CA THR A 159 -1.92 -0.21 -8.45
C THR A 159 -1.49 1.25 -8.40
N ASN A 160 -2.41 2.16 -8.09
CA ASN A 160 -2.15 3.59 -7.99
C ASN A 160 -2.41 4.12 -6.57
N ASN A 161 -1.92 5.33 -6.33
CA ASN A 161 -2.22 6.12 -5.13
C ASN A 161 -2.65 7.52 -5.53
N GLY A 162 -3.30 8.22 -4.60
CA GLY A 162 -3.73 9.59 -4.79
C GLY A 162 -2.58 10.60 -4.75
N LEU A 163 -2.83 11.79 -5.29
CA LEU A 163 -1.98 12.96 -5.07
C LEU A 163 -1.76 13.17 -3.58
N GLY A 164 -0.55 13.52 -3.15
CA GLY A 164 -0.22 13.66 -1.73
C GLY A 164 0.25 12.37 -1.04
N SER A 165 0.24 11.23 -1.75
CA SER A 165 0.73 9.96 -1.22
C SER A 165 2.23 10.00 -0.95
N ILE A 166 2.63 9.46 0.20
CA ILE A 166 4.04 9.22 0.56
C ILE A 166 4.52 7.80 0.20
N PHE A 167 3.58 6.94 -0.20
CA PHE A 167 3.81 5.57 -0.63
C PHE A 167 3.99 5.55 -2.15
N TYR A 168 4.81 4.64 -2.67
CA TYR A 168 5.05 4.39 -4.10
C TYR A 168 4.91 5.64 -5.00
N SER A 169 5.80 6.62 -4.84
CA SER A 169 5.85 7.81 -5.73
C SER A 169 7.02 7.69 -6.72
N SER A 170 6.90 8.32 -7.90
CA SER A 170 7.94 8.40 -8.93
C SER A 170 9.27 9.00 -8.46
N TYR A 171 9.26 9.63 -7.28
CA TYR A 171 10.38 10.34 -6.69
C TYR A 171 11.08 9.54 -5.58
N SER A 172 10.53 8.38 -5.24
CA SER A 172 10.98 7.58 -4.11
C SER A 172 11.51 6.22 -4.59
N ASN A 173 12.69 5.80 -4.14
CA ASN A 173 13.16 4.41 -4.30
C ASN A 173 12.37 3.44 -3.40
N CYS A 174 11.10 3.74 -3.12
CA CYS A 174 10.33 3.08 -2.09
C CYS A 174 9.83 1.73 -2.58
N ASN A 175 10.55 0.71 -2.18
CA ASN A 175 10.02 -0.65 -2.04
C ASN A 175 9.11 -0.69 -0.81
N GLY A 176 8.05 -1.48 -0.85
CA GLY A 176 7.06 -1.55 0.22
C GLY A 176 5.64 -1.31 -0.30
N LEU A 177 4.84 -0.56 0.45
CA LEU A 177 3.41 -0.40 0.16
C LEU A 177 3.17 0.49 -1.06
N ILE A 178 2.16 0.14 -1.85
CA ILE A 178 1.60 0.97 -2.92
C ILE A 178 0.35 1.67 -2.39
N ASN A 179 -0.67 0.90 -2.02
CA ASN A 179 -1.96 1.36 -1.51
C ASN A 179 -2.71 0.18 -0.84
N TRP A 180 -3.90 0.41 -0.31
CA TRP A 180 -4.79 -0.63 0.21
C TRP A 180 -6.26 -0.30 -0.09
N VAL A 181 -7.08 -1.35 -0.23
CA VAL A 181 -8.52 -1.27 -0.43
C VAL A 181 -9.19 -1.88 0.80
N THR A 182 -10.09 -1.14 1.44
CA THR A 182 -10.73 -1.57 2.69
C THR A 182 -11.76 -2.68 2.44
N ASN A 183 -12.20 -3.36 3.49
CA ASN A 183 -13.29 -4.34 3.33
C ASN A 183 -14.58 -3.69 2.81
N GLU A 184 -14.87 -2.46 3.25
CA GLU A 184 -16.03 -1.69 2.80
C GLU A 184 -15.93 -1.37 1.30
N ASP A 185 -14.76 -0.92 0.84
CA ASP A 185 -14.53 -0.68 -0.59
C ASP A 185 -14.63 -1.98 -1.40
N LEU A 186 -14.10 -3.10 -0.90
CA LEU A 186 -14.26 -4.40 -1.58
C LEU A 186 -15.73 -4.82 -1.66
N GLN A 187 -16.55 -4.54 -0.65
CA GLN A 187 -17.98 -4.82 -0.71
C GLN A 187 -18.66 -3.97 -1.79
N LEU A 188 -18.30 -2.69 -1.91
CA LEU A 188 -18.79 -1.81 -2.98
C LEU A 188 -18.36 -2.30 -4.36
N LEU A 189 -17.09 -2.70 -4.52
CA LEU A 189 -16.58 -3.34 -5.74
C LEU A 189 -17.41 -4.58 -6.10
N TRP A 190 -17.76 -5.39 -5.11
CA TRP A 190 -18.51 -6.63 -5.33
C TRP A 190 -19.99 -6.41 -5.63
N MET A 191 -20.57 -5.30 -5.16
CA MET A 191 -21.90 -4.86 -5.55
C MET A 191 -21.95 -4.37 -7.00
N ASP A 192 -20.81 -4.02 -7.58
CA ASP A 192 -20.62 -3.55 -8.97
C ASP A 192 -19.83 -4.59 -9.80
N LYS A 193 -19.80 -5.87 -9.38
CA LYS A 193 -18.96 -6.94 -9.96
C LYS A 193 -19.20 -7.14 -11.46
N GLU A 194 -20.42 -6.92 -11.94
CA GLU A 194 -20.78 -7.05 -13.35
C GLU A 194 -20.05 -6.07 -14.27
N ASN A 195 -19.48 -4.99 -13.70
CA ASN A 195 -18.65 -4.04 -14.42
C ASN A 195 -17.18 -4.45 -14.46
N ILE A 196 -16.79 -5.56 -13.83
CA ILE A 196 -15.45 -6.12 -13.86
C ILE A 196 -15.41 -7.27 -14.88
N TYR A 197 -14.45 -7.26 -15.79
CA TYR A 197 -14.32 -8.28 -16.82
C TYR A 197 -12.86 -8.57 -17.17
N SER A 198 -12.62 -9.78 -17.67
CA SER A 198 -11.35 -10.18 -18.25
C SER A 198 -11.07 -9.40 -19.53
N ALA A 199 -9.83 -8.99 -19.78
CA ALA A 199 -9.47 -8.21 -20.97
C ALA A 199 -9.72 -9.00 -22.26
N ASP A 200 -9.43 -10.31 -22.25
CA ASP A 200 -9.65 -11.26 -23.34
C ASP A 200 -9.63 -12.71 -22.83
N ALA A 201 -9.89 -13.68 -23.71
CA ALA A 201 -9.95 -15.10 -23.34
C ALA A 201 -8.61 -15.68 -22.84
N ASP A 202 -7.47 -15.06 -23.18
CA ASP A 202 -6.15 -15.51 -22.72
C ASP A 202 -5.86 -15.05 -21.28
N THR A 203 -6.70 -14.17 -20.73
CA THR A 203 -6.56 -13.59 -19.38
C THR A 203 -7.63 -14.05 -18.38
N ASP A 204 -8.53 -14.95 -18.81
CA ASP A 204 -9.63 -15.48 -17.99
C ASP A 204 -9.13 -16.21 -16.73
N ASP A 205 -8.02 -16.94 -16.81
CA ASP A 205 -7.46 -17.66 -15.65
C ASP A 205 -6.97 -16.68 -14.57
N TYR A 206 -6.23 -15.63 -14.96
CA TYR A 206 -5.82 -14.58 -14.03
C TYR A 206 -7.02 -13.82 -13.45
N PHE A 207 -8.00 -13.50 -14.30
CA PHE A 207 -9.24 -12.85 -13.88
C PHE A 207 -10.01 -13.69 -12.86
N SER A 208 -10.09 -15.00 -13.07
CA SER A 208 -10.69 -15.96 -12.14
C SER A 208 -9.94 -15.97 -10.81
N ASP A 209 -8.61 -16.04 -10.83
CA ASP A 209 -7.78 -16.00 -9.62
C ASP A 209 -7.97 -14.69 -8.85
N PHE A 210 -8.00 -13.55 -9.53
CA PHE A 210 -8.30 -12.27 -8.91
C PHE A 210 -9.68 -12.28 -8.26
N CYS A 211 -10.72 -12.72 -8.97
CA CYS A 211 -12.08 -12.81 -8.44
C CYS A 211 -12.12 -13.67 -7.17
N THR A 212 -11.56 -14.87 -7.22
CA THR A 212 -11.52 -15.79 -6.07
C THR A 212 -10.70 -15.20 -4.91
N PHE A 213 -9.59 -14.52 -5.18
CA PHE A 213 -8.78 -13.88 -4.14
C PHE A 213 -9.55 -12.78 -3.38
N ILE A 214 -10.37 -12.01 -4.10
CA ILE A 214 -11.26 -10.98 -3.52
C ILE A 214 -12.45 -11.61 -2.77
N GLU A 215 -13.06 -12.67 -3.31
CA GLU A 215 -14.12 -13.43 -2.62
C GLU A 215 -13.65 -13.91 -1.24
N ILE A 216 -12.44 -14.48 -1.18
CA ILE A 216 -11.83 -14.91 0.09
C ILE A 216 -11.66 -13.74 1.07
N ALA A 217 -11.25 -12.56 0.58
CA ALA A 217 -11.13 -11.36 1.43
C ALA A 217 -12.49 -10.98 2.02
N LEU A 218 -13.53 -10.95 1.20
CA LEU A 218 -14.90 -10.60 1.59
C LEU A 218 -15.48 -11.58 2.60
N GLU A 219 -15.35 -12.89 2.36
CA GLU A 219 -15.84 -13.95 3.26
C GLU A 219 -15.20 -13.87 4.66
N ASN A 220 -13.97 -13.37 4.73
CA ASN A 220 -13.22 -13.21 5.98
C ASN A 220 -13.31 -11.80 6.57
N ASN A 221 -14.10 -10.89 5.97
CA ASN A 221 -14.24 -9.49 6.39
C ASN A 221 -12.89 -8.76 6.44
N LEU A 222 -12.10 -8.90 5.37
CA LEU A 222 -10.78 -8.30 5.18
C LEU A 222 -10.80 -7.36 3.98
N GLY A 223 -9.92 -6.37 4.03
CA GLY A 223 -9.46 -5.63 2.87
C GLY A 223 -8.27 -6.33 2.20
N VAL A 224 -7.62 -5.60 1.29
CA VAL A 224 -6.37 -6.03 0.67
C VAL A 224 -5.37 -4.88 0.59
N ILE A 225 -4.09 -5.21 0.62
CA ILE A 225 -2.99 -4.25 0.54
C ILE A 225 -2.04 -4.62 -0.60
N SER A 226 -1.70 -3.64 -1.42
CA SER A 226 -0.77 -3.81 -2.52
C SER A 226 0.63 -3.30 -2.14
N GLY A 227 1.63 -3.98 -2.66
CA GLY A 227 3.04 -3.65 -2.42
C GLY A 227 3.91 -3.89 -3.65
N THR A 228 5.04 -3.19 -3.72
CA THR A 228 6.06 -3.29 -4.76
C THR A 228 7.39 -3.75 -4.18
N ASN A 229 8.09 -4.65 -4.89
CA ASN A 229 9.44 -5.11 -4.55
C ASN A 229 9.57 -5.44 -3.07
N MET A 230 8.58 -6.17 -2.56
CA MET A 230 8.45 -6.48 -1.15
C MET A 230 9.70 -7.22 -0.68
N ASN A 231 10.11 -7.03 0.57
CA ASN A 231 11.28 -7.74 1.11
C ASN A 231 10.91 -9.20 1.42
N GLU A 232 10.59 -9.98 0.39
CA GLU A 232 9.98 -11.32 0.48
C GLU A 232 10.79 -12.25 1.37
N SER A 233 12.12 -12.19 1.26
CA SER A 233 13.05 -12.98 2.07
C SER A 233 12.89 -12.77 3.58
N THR A 234 12.39 -11.60 3.98
CA THR A 234 12.10 -11.26 5.37
C THR A 234 10.63 -11.49 5.70
N LEU A 235 9.71 -11.02 4.85
CA LEU A 235 8.27 -11.05 5.15
C LEU A 235 7.70 -12.46 5.22
N LYS A 236 8.19 -13.41 4.40
CA LYS A 236 7.75 -14.81 4.46
C LYS A 236 8.10 -15.54 5.76
N LEU A 237 9.03 -14.98 6.54
CA LEU A 237 9.45 -15.55 7.83
C LEU A 237 8.62 -15.04 9.01
N ILE A 238 7.70 -14.10 8.75
CA ILE A 238 6.81 -13.54 9.75
C ILE A 238 5.57 -14.44 9.82
N PRO A 239 5.23 -14.99 10.99
CA PRO A 239 3.99 -15.74 11.14
C PRO A 239 2.80 -14.86 10.79
N SER A 240 1.89 -15.36 9.95
CA SER A 240 0.70 -14.62 9.59
C SER A 240 -0.13 -14.26 10.83
N PRO A 241 -0.49 -12.97 11.02
CA PRO A 241 -1.44 -12.58 12.05
C PRO A 241 -2.88 -12.97 11.69
N LEU A 242 -3.14 -13.28 10.41
CA LEU A 242 -4.44 -13.69 9.91
C LEU A 242 -4.57 -15.21 9.95
N ASN A 243 -5.69 -15.70 10.46
CA ASN A 243 -6.03 -17.12 10.45
C ASN A 243 -6.72 -17.51 9.13
N LEU A 244 -6.06 -17.23 8.00
CA LEU A 244 -6.49 -17.64 6.67
C LEU A 244 -5.86 -18.99 6.35
N LYS A 245 -6.69 -19.95 5.95
CA LYS A 245 -6.25 -21.22 5.40
C LYS A 245 -6.74 -21.31 3.98
N ILE A 246 -5.87 -20.95 3.04
CA ILE A 246 -6.15 -20.96 1.61
C ILE A 246 -5.27 -22.04 1.01
N ASP A 247 -5.90 -23.08 0.49
CA ASP A 247 -5.23 -24.13 -0.26
C ASP A 247 -5.25 -23.73 -1.75
N VAL A 248 -4.18 -23.07 -2.17
CA VAL A 248 -4.01 -22.54 -3.53
C VAL A 248 -4.07 -23.67 -4.57
N GLU A 249 -3.54 -24.86 -4.25
CA GLU A 249 -3.56 -26.01 -5.15
C GLU A 249 -4.96 -26.61 -5.27
N GLU A 250 -5.69 -26.75 -4.15
CA GLU A 250 -7.08 -27.23 -4.16
C GLU A 250 -8.01 -26.29 -4.92
N LEU A 251 -7.77 -24.98 -4.82
CA LEU A 251 -8.53 -23.95 -5.54
C LEU A 251 -8.09 -23.79 -7.00
N GLY A 252 -6.98 -24.41 -7.41
CA GLY A 252 -6.46 -24.33 -8.78
C GLY A 252 -5.98 -22.94 -9.19
N MET A 253 -5.49 -22.13 -8.24
CA MET A 253 -5.07 -20.75 -8.51
C MET A 253 -3.60 -20.70 -8.96
N GLU A 254 -3.35 -20.33 -10.21
CA GLU A 254 -2.02 -20.35 -10.83
C GLU A 254 -1.20 -19.06 -10.58
N TYR A 255 -1.88 -17.94 -10.34
CA TYR A 255 -1.30 -16.60 -10.19
C TYR A 255 -1.21 -16.14 -8.73
N VAL A 256 -1.52 -17.03 -7.80
CA VAL A 256 -1.39 -16.83 -6.37
C VAL A 256 -0.19 -17.61 -5.83
N ILE A 257 0.74 -16.91 -5.20
CA ILE A 257 1.94 -17.51 -4.62
C ILE A 257 1.68 -17.84 -3.15
N ASN A 258 2.05 -19.07 -2.78
CA ASN A 258 2.16 -19.50 -1.39
C ASN A 258 3.56 -20.09 -1.17
N TYR A 259 4.44 -19.38 -0.46
CA TYR A 259 5.76 -19.93 -0.17
C TYR A 259 5.72 -20.97 0.95
N ASP A 260 6.48 -22.05 0.78
CA ASP A 260 6.80 -23.05 1.81
C ASP A 260 7.53 -22.48 3.04
#